data_AF-A0A3D2B1V2-F1
#
_entry.id   AF-A0A3D2B1V2-F1
#
_cell.length_a   1.000
_cell.length_b   1.000
_cell.length_c   1.000
_cell.angle_alpha   90.00
_cell.angle_beta   90.00
_cell.angle_gamma   90.00
#
_symmetry.space_group_name_H-M   'P 1'
#
loop_
_entity.id
_entity.type
_entity.pdbx_description
1 polymer ?
#
loop_
_entity_poly.entity_id
_entity_poly.type
_entity_poly.pdbx_seq_one_letter_code
_entity_poly.pdbx_strand_id
1 'polypeptide(L)'
;EIETAHWWRPTAANYFDRVAKARTLEALDAAGGPELVSRYAGSKKAELASAAERIFSGNFIGEADIKERAQAWVPSIMRFADTEDVALADAEAHEPVREDTIDELAEQAA
;
A
#
# COMPACT_ATOMS: atom_id res chain seq x y z
N GLU A 1 11.71 -19.18 15.85
CA GLU A 1 11.81 -18.03 14.93
C GLU A 1 10.39 -17.56 14.62
N ILE A 2 10.08 -16.27 14.70
CA ILE A 2 8.73 -15.76 14.41
C ILE A 2 8.71 -15.31 12.96
N GLU A 3 8.05 -16.08 12.10
CA GLU A 3 7.80 -15.71 10.71
C GLU A 3 6.71 -14.63 10.67
N THR A 4 7.08 -13.34 10.75
CA THR A 4 6.12 -12.22 10.80
C THR A 4 5.17 -12.17 9.60
N ALA A 5 5.59 -12.66 8.42
CA ALA A 5 4.73 -12.81 7.23
C ALA A 5 3.57 -13.80 7.44
N HIS A 6 3.70 -14.72 8.41
CA HIS A 6 2.66 -15.68 8.73
C HIS A 6 1.58 -15.08 9.63
N TRP A 7 1.93 -14.07 10.45
CA TRP A 7 1.03 -13.47 11.46
C TRP A 7 0.48 -12.10 11.07
N TRP A 8 1.07 -11.45 10.07
CA TRP A 8 0.64 -10.14 9.60
C TRP A 8 0.67 -10.04 8.08
N ARG A 9 -0.38 -9.45 7.50
CA ARG A 9 -0.55 -9.28 6.05
C ARG A 9 -0.79 -7.82 5.70
N PRO A 10 0.00 -7.22 4.78
CA PRO A 10 -0.24 -5.87 4.31
C PRO A 10 -1.43 -5.88 3.34
N THR A 11 -2.50 -5.20 3.74
CA THR A 11 -3.69 -4.96 2.93
C THR A 11 -3.82 -3.47 2.62
N ALA A 12 -4.75 -3.10 1.73
CA ALA A 12 -5.02 -1.71 1.40
C ALA A 12 -5.39 -0.93 2.67
N ALA A 13 -6.38 -1.42 3.43
CA ALA A 13 -6.84 -0.77 4.65
C ALA A 13 -5.82 -0.79 5.82
N ASN A 14 -4.96 -1.81 5.86
CA ASN A 14 -4.02 -2.00 6.98
C ASN A 14 -2.71 -1.22 6.79
N TYR A 15 -2.16 -1.17 5.57
CA TYR A 15 -0.85 -0.56 5.30
C TYR A 15 -0.85 0.36 4.07
N PHE A 16 -1.26 -0.13 2.89
CA PHE A 16 -1.03 0.62 1.63
C PHE A 16 -1.83 1.92 1.51
N ASP A 17 -2.95 2.06 2.22
CA ASP A 17 -3.71 3.31 2.32
C ASP A 17 -3.06 4.32 3.28
N ARG A 18 -2.33 3.82 4.29
CA ARG A 18 -1.67 4.66 5.30
C ARG A 18 -0.29 5.17 4.88
N VAL A 19 0.34 4.52 3.90
CA VAL A 19 1.67 4.93 3.41
C VAL A 19 1.58 5.76 2.13
N ALA A 20 2.64 6.53 1.87
CA ALA A 20 2.76 7.31 0.65
C ALA A 20 2.83 6.41 -0.60
N LYS A 21 2.44 6.95 -1.76
CA LYS A 21 2.52 6.26 -3.05
C LYS A 21 3.90 5.65 -3.31
N ALA A 22 4.96 6.39 -2.99
CA ALA A 22 6.34 5.93 -3.12
C ALA A 22 6.62 4.64 -2.35
N ARG A 23 6.13 4.53 -1.10
CA ARG A 23 6.32 3.33 -0.27
C ARG A 23 5.59 2.11 -0.83
N THR A 24 4.40 2.30 -1.37
CA THR A 24 3.68 1.21 -2.03
C THR A 24 4.40 0.75 -3.31
N LEU A 25 5.01 1.67 -4.06
CA LEU A 25 5.83 1.33 -5.22
C LEU A 25 7.11 0.57 -4.81
N GLU A 26 7.79 0.97 -3.74
CA GLU A 26 8.94 0.21 -3.21
C GLU A 26 8.57 -1.21 -2.79
N ALA A 27 7.38 -1.41 -2.21
CA ALA A 27 6.88 -2.74 -1.89
C ALA A 27 6.69 -3.57 -3.19
N LEU A 28 6.08 -2.97 -4.21
CA LEU A 28 5.89 -3.61 -5.51
C LEU A 28 7.23 -3.94 -6.19
N ASP A 29 8.24 -3.08 -6.05
CA ASP A 29 9.61 -3.34 -6.51
C ASP A 29 10.23 -4.55 -5.80
N ALA A 30 10.10 -4.62 -4.47
CA ALA A 30 10.58 -5.77 -3.71
C ALA A 30 9.86 -7.09 -4.06
N ALA A 31 8.60 -7.02 -4.48
CA ALA A 31 7.81 -8.20 -4.83
C ALA A 31 8.04 -8.67 -6.28
N GLY A 32 8.06 -7.75 -7.25
CA GLY A 32 8.09 -8.07 -8.69
C GLY A 32 8.93 -7.14 -9.53
N GLY A 33 9.82 -6.36 -8.91
CA GLY A 33 10.80 -5.52 -9.58
C GLY A 33 10.24 -4.26 -10.25
N PRO A 34 11.08 -3.54 -10.99
CA PRO A 34 10.76 -2.23 -11.55
C PRO A 34 9.72 -2.29 -12.68
N GLU A 35 9.50 -3.46 -13.28
CA GLU A 35 8.42 -3.65 -14.26
C GLU A 35 7.04 -3.55 -13.60
N LEU A 36 6.88 -4.12 -12.41
CA LEU A 36 5.64 -4.04 -11.65
C LEU A 36 5.39 -2.58 -11.24
N VAL A 37 6.43 -1.90 -10.75
CA VAL A 37 6.37 -0.46 -10.41
C VAL A 37 5.94 0.38 -11.59
N SER A 38 6.55 0.18 -12.77
CA SER A 38 6.24 0.98 -13.96
C SER A 38 4.78 0.84 -14.40
N ARG A 39 4.18 -0.34 -14.24
CA ARG A 39 2.75 -0.57 -14.55
C ARG A 39 1.81 0.19 -13.61
N TYR A 40 2.22 0.37 -12.34
CA TYR A 40 1.40 1.02 -11.31
C TYR A 40 1.81 2.46 -10.98
N ALA A 41 2.92 2.95 -11.54
CA ALA A 41 3.42 4.32 -11.32
C ALA A 41 2.44 5.40 -11.79
N GLY A 42 1.61 5.11 -12.80
CA GLY A 42 0.54 6.00 -13.28
C GLY A 42 -0.77 5.91 -12.50
N SER A 43 -0.95 4.92 -11.63
CA SER A 43 -2.22 4.68 -10.92
C SER A 43 -2.46 5.68 -9.80
N LYS A 44 -3.74 5.93 -9.50
CA LYS A 44 -4.18 6.71 -8.32
C LYS A 44 -3.82 5.96 -7.04
N LYS A 45 -3.59 6.66 -5.92
CA LYS A 45 -3.19 6.05 -4.64
C LYS A 45 -4.16 4.96 -4.18
N ALA A 46 -5.48 5.21 -4.25
CA ALA A 46 -6.50 4.24 -3.87
C ALA A 46 -6.43 2.97 -4.75
N GLU A 47 -6.36 3.14 -6.07
CA GLU A 47 -6.22 2.03 -7.03
C GLU A 47 -4.91 1.26 -6.82
N LEU A 48 -3.82 1.96 -6.54
CA LEU A 48 -2.51 1.39 -6.23
C LEU A 48 -2.57 0.56 -4.95
N ALA A 49 -3.23 1.05 -3.90
CA ALA A 49 -3.39 0.32 -2.64
C ALA A 49 -4.21 -0.96 -2.84
N SER A 50 -5.32 -0.90 -3.58
CA SER A 50 -6.13 -2.07 -3.91
C SER A 50 -5.39 -3.06 -4.82
N ALA A 51 -4.57 -2.58 -5.77
CA ALA A 51 -3.76 -3.45 -6.61
C ALA A 51 -2.65 -4.14 -5.81
N ALA A 52 -1.94 -3.39 -4.97
CA ALA A 52 -0.93 -3.93 -4.06
C ALA A 52 -1.55 -4.99 -3.15
N GLU A 53 -2.70 -4.70 -2.52
CA GLU A 53 -3.41 -5.69 -1.70
C GLU A 53 -3.65 -7.00 -2.45
N ARG A 54 -4.11 -6.97 -3.71
CA ARG A 54 -4.33 -8.20 -4.49
C ARG A 54 -3.04 -8.97 -4.71
N ILE A 55 -1.92 -8.27 -4.92
CA ILE A 55 -0.59 -8.86 -5.10
C ILE A 55 -0.09 -9.50 -3.80
N PHE A 56 -0.09 -8.77 -2.69
CA PHE A 56 0.40 -9.23 -1.38
C PHE A 56 -0.54 -10.22 -0.66
N SER A 57 -1.83 -10.23 -1.00
CA SER A 57 -2.79 -11.24 -0.53
C SER A 57 -2.75 -12.53 -1.35
N GLY A 58 -1.96 -12.59 -2.43
CA GLY A 58 -1.85 -13.78 -3.29
C GLY A 58 -3.01 -13.99 -4.27
N ASN A 59 -3.90 -12.99 -4.41
CA ASN A 59 -5.01 -12.98 -5.36
C ASN A 59 -4.62 -12.39 -6.73
N PHE A 60 -3.33 -12.17 -6.96
CA PHE A 60 -2.78 -11.75 -8.24
C PHE A 60 -2.50 -12.96 -9.13
N ILE A 61 -3.01 -12.90 -10.36
CA ILE A 61 -2.75 -13.89 -11.41
C ILE A 61 -1.54 -13.38 -12.19
N GLY A 62 -0.34 -13.78 -11.76
CA GLY A 62 0.93 -13.44 -12.41
C GLY A 62 1.98 -14.51 -12.13
N GLU A 63 3.25 -14.15 -12.25
CA GLU A 63 4.36 -15.08 -12.03
C GLU A 63 4.35 -15.64 -10.61
N ALA A 64 4.53 -16.95 -10.50
CA ALA A 64 4.51 -17.66 -9.21
C ALA A 64 5.58 -17.14 -8.23
N ASP A 65 6.72 -16.71 -8.76
CA ASP A 65 7.84 -16.13 -8.01
C ASP A 65 7.47 -14.76 -7.40
N ILE A 66 6.78 -13.89 -8.14
CA ILE A 66 6.24 -12.63 -7.61
C ILE A 66 5.24 -12.90 -6.49
N LYS A 67 4.37 -13.90 -6.68
CA LYS A 67 3.37 -14.28 -5.68
C LYS A 67 4.03 -14.81 -4.40
N GLU A 68 5.08 -15.61 -4.50
CA GLU A 68 5.82 -16.12 -3.34
C GLU A 68 6.55 -14.99 -2.60
N ARG A 69 7.25 -14.11 -3.32
CA ARG A 69 7.92 -12.94 -2.73
C ARG A 69 6.94 -11.99 -2.06
N ALA A 70 5.82 -11.68 -2.72
CA ALA A 70 4.76 -10.86 -2.15
C ALA A 70 4.16 -11.53 -0.90
N GLN A 71 4.05 -12.86 -0.88
CA GLN A 71 3.56 -13.58 0.29
C GLN A 71 4.57 -13.62 1.45
N ALA A 72 5.87 -13.59 1.19
CA ALA A 72 6.90 -13.50 2.22
C ALA A 72 7.23 -12.06 2.63
N TRP A 73 6.71 -11.07 1.90
CA TRP A 73 7.04 -9.67 2.10
C TRP A 73 6.42 -9.11 3.38
N VAL A 74 7.27 -8.42 4.14
CA VAL A 74 6.91 -7.68 5.35
C VAL A 74 7.72 -6.38 5.30
N PRO A 75 7.13 -5.22 5.63
CA PRO A 75 7.86 -3.96 5.63
C PRO A 75 9.02 -4.01 6.63
N SER A 76 10.13 -3.35 6.32
CA SER A 76 11.35 -3.41 7.12
C SER A 76 11.15 -3.00 8.58
N ILE A 77 10.25 -2.05 8.86
CA ILE A 77 9.89 -1.63 10.23
C ILE A 77 9.23 -2.74 11.07
N MET A 78 8.68 -3.77 10.42
CA MET A 78 8.09 -4.94 11.06
C MET A 78 8.96 -6.18 10.95
N ARG A 79 10.09 -6.12 10.23
CA ARG A 79 11.06 -7.21 10.17
C ARG A 79 11.96 -7.11 11.40
N PHE A 80 12.08 -8.21 12.13
CA PHE A 80 13.07 -8.32 13.21
C PHE A 80 14.47 -8.45 12.59
N ALA A 81 15.08 -7.30 12.28
CA ALA A 81 16.49 -7.18 11.95
C ALA A 81 17.19 -6.37 13.05
N ASP A 82 18.41 -6.75 13.39
CA ASP A 82 19.24 -6.13 14.43
C ASP A 82 19.35 -4.61 14.18
N THR A 83 18.71 -3.83 15.05
CA THR A 83 18.94 -2.42 15.42
C THR A 83 19.56 -1.37 14.46
N GLU A 84 19.37 -1.33 13.14
CA GLU A 84 20.02 -0.24 12.35
C GLU A 84 19.18 0.57 11.32
N ASP A 85 17.86 0.41 11.21
CA ASP A 85 17.05 1.25 10.28
C ASP A 85 15.82 1.86 10.97
N VAL A 86 16.06 2.73 11.96
CA VAL A 86 15.02 3.54 12.61
C VAL A 86 15.24 5.01 12.26
N ALA A 87 15.28 5.33 10.98
CA ALA A 87 15.43 6.71 10.53
C ALA A 87 14.67 6.93 9.22
N LEU A 88 13.34 6.93 9.26
CA LEU A 88 12.43 7.60 8.29
C LEU A 88 10.95 7.36 8.64
N ALA A 89 10.61 7.38 9.93
CA ALA A 89 9.24 7.33 10.42
C ALA A 89 8.89 8.66 11.10
N ASP A 90 9.07 9.78 10.40
CA ASP A 90 8.43 11.02 10.82
C ASP A 90 8.00 11.86 9.60
N ALA A 91 6.73 12.27 9.65
CA ALA A 91 6.06 13.34 8.91
C ALA A 91 5.92 13.23 7.37
N GLU A 92 4.69 13.08 6.87
CA GLU A 92 3.89 14.24 6.37
C GLU A 92 2.56 13.82 5.71
N ALA A 93 1.53 14.60 6.06
CA ALA A 93 0.26 14.81 5.35
C ALA A 93 -0.73 13.64 5.20
N HIS A 94 -1.49 13.39 6.28
CA HIS A 94 -2.93 13.21 6.12
C HIS A 94 -3.48 14.54 5.56
N GLU A 95 -3.54 14.66 4.24
CA GLU A 95 -4.29 15.73 3.58
C GLU A 95 -5.77 15.30 3.66
N PRO A 96 -6.64 15.98 4.43
CA PRO A 96 -8.06 15.74 4.32
C PRO A 96 -8.49 16.21 2.94
N VAL A 97 -8.82 15.27 2.05
CA VAL A 97 -9.46 15.62 0.79
C VAL A 97 -10.75 16.38 1.13
N ARG A 98 -10.78 17.65 0.74
CA ARG A 98 -11.97 18.50 0.79
C ARG A 98 -13.05 17.82 -0.03
N GLU A 99 -14.16 17.44 0.61
CA GLU A 99 -15.41 17.14 -0.08
C GLU A 99 -16.10 18.48 -0.33
N ASP A 100 -15.79 19.11 -1.47
CA ASP A 100 -16.51 20.27 -1.96
C ASP A 100 -17.57 19.81 -2.97
N THR A 101 -18.80 20.19 -2.66
CA THR A 101 -19.97 20.29 -3.55
C THR A 101 -20.66 18.98 -3.94
N ILE A 102 -21.66 18.60 -3.15
CA ILE A 102 -22.92 18.08 -3.71
C ILE A 102 -23.94 19.22 -3.66
N ASP A 103 -24.28 19.63 -4.87
CA ASP A 103 -25.25 20.62 -5.33
C ASP A 103 -26.65 20.47 -4.69
N GLU A 104 -27.19 21.61 -4.27
CA GLU A 104 -28.58 22.07 -4.49
C GLU A 104 -29.75 21.05 -4.36
N LEU A 105 -30.49 21.11 -3.25
CA LEU A 105 -31.97 20.95 -3.26
C LEU A 105 -32.60 21.33 -1.90
N ALA A 106 -33.24 22.51 -1.85
CA ALA A 106 -34.66 22.65 -1.49
C ALA A 106 -34.99 24.12 -1.15
N GLU A 107 -35.60 24.77 -2.14
CA GLU A 107 -36.54 25.87 -1.98
C GLU A 107 -37.67 25.51 -0.99
N GLN A 108 -38.45 26.51 -0.57
CA GLN A 108 -39.70 26.52 0.24
C GLN A 108 -39.47 26.84 1.75
N ALA A 109 -40.04 27.87 2.37
CA ALA A 109 -41.09 28.82 2.00
C ALA A 109 -40.97 30.11 2.85
N ALA A 110 -41.52 31.19 2.30
CA ALA A 110 -41.73 32.49 2.94
C ALA A 110 -42.79 32.47 4.04
#